data_AF-A0AAZ3SDI1-F1
#
_entry.id   AF-A0AAZ3SDI1-F1
#
_cell.length_a   1.000
_cell.length_b   1.000
_cell.length_c   1.000
_cell.angle_alpha   90.00
_cell.angle_beta   90.00
_cell.angle_gamma   90.00
#
_symmetry.space_group_name_H-M   'P 1'
#
loop_
_entity.id
_entity.type
_entity.pdbx_description
1 polymer ?
#
loop_
_entity_poly.entity_id
_entity_poly.type
_entity_poly.pdbx_seq_one_letter_code
_entity_poly.pdbx_strand_id
1 'polypeptide(L)'
;MTFNTIKSFKLEFDGPGDAVYASSEILSGKVVLELNRDTKVDSMKVLGRGVATAHWLENRSGGMNAVYNDYTSKISYFRKRQHLIRAPWTGRLVRIKGKMNRAKYRDP
;
A
#
# COMPACT_ATOMS: atom_id res chain seq x y z
N MET A 1 -28.66 -10.96 -3.02
CA MET A 1 -28.76 -9.58 -3.56
C MET A 1 -27.55 -8.79 -3.09
N THR A 2 -26.53 -8.63 -3.94
CA THR A 2 -25.40 -7.72 -3.67
C THR A 2 -25.87 -6.30 -3.91
N PHE A 3 -26.34 -5.65 -2.85
CA PHE A 3 -26.67 -4.23 -2.95
C PHE A 3 -25.38 -3.46 -3.23
N ASN A 4 -25.38 -2.73 -4.33
CA ASN A 4 -24.32 -1.82 -4.74
C ASN A 4 -24.24 -0.65 -3.75
N THR A 5 -23.65 -0.86 -2.56
CA THR A 5 -23.56 0.11 -1.47
C THR A 5 -22.47 1.13 -1.72
N ILE A 6 -21.35 0.71 -2.32
CA ILE A 6 -20.21 1.57 -2.60
C ILE A 6 -20.39 2.21 -3.97
N LYS A 7 -20.46 3.54 -3.99
CA LYS A 7 -20.45 4.33 -5.23
C LYS A 7 -19.03 4.55 -5.74
N SER A 8 -18.11 4.89 -4.84
CA SER A 8 -16.70 5.11 -5.17
C SER A 8 -15.81 4.89 -3.96
N PHE A 9 -14.59 4.40 -4.20
CA PHE A 9 -13.57 4.26 -3.18
C PHE A 9 -12.20 4.62 -3.75
N LYS A 10 -11.64 5.75 -3.30
CA LYS A 10 -10.42 6.34 -3.87
C LYS A 10 -9.42 6.73 -2.79
N LEU A 11 -8.15 6.62 -3.12
CA LEU A 11 -7.04 7.21 -2.38
C LEU A 11 -6.54 8.43 -3.16
N GLU A 12 -6.51 9.59 -2.51
CA GLU A 12 -6.01 10.83 -3.09
C GLU A 12 -4.81 11.31 -2.26
N PHE A 13 -3.67 11.52 -2.90
CA PHE A 13 -2.50 12.11 -2.27
C PHE A 13 -2.58 13.64 -2.36
N ASP A 14 -1.95 14.34 -1.41
CA ASP A 14 -1.95 15.81 -1.40
C ASP A 14 -0.98 16.40 -2.45
N GLY A 15 -0.03 15.62 -2.95
CA GLY A 15 0.93 16.04 -3.98
C GLY A 15 0.47 15.78 -5.43
N PRO A 16 1.26 16.21 -6.43
CA PRO A 16 1.03 15.89 -7.84
C PRO A 16 0.88 14.39 -8.09
N GLY A 17 0.12 14.01 -9.14
CA GLY A 17 -0.15 12.60 -9.44
C GLY A 17 1.09 11.77 -9.81
N ASP A 18 2.15 12.45 -10.26
CA ASP A 18 3.46 11.92 -10.64
C ASP A 18 4.55 12.25 -9.61
N ALA A 19 4.16 12.67 -8.40
CA ALA A 19 5.11 12.99 -7.34
C ALA A 19 5.98 11.78 -6.98
N VAL A 20 7.29 12.01 -6.94
CA VAL A 20 8.29 11.05 -6.47
C VAL A 20 8.65 11.40 -5.03
N TYR A 21 8.69 10.39 -4.16
CA TYR A 21 8.95 10.58 -2.73
C TYR A 21 10.24 9.87 -2.30
N ALA A 22 11.06 10.54 -1.51
CA ALA A 22 12.29 10.03 -0.91
C ALA A 22 12.11 9.64 0.57
N SER A 23 13.12 9.00 1.17
CA SER A 23 13.09 8.43 2.53
C SER A 23 12.75 9.43 3.67
N SER A 24 12.90 10.72 3.44
CA SER A 24 12.61 11.78 4.42
C SER A 24 11.28 12.48 4.20
N GLU A 25 10.59 12.21 3.09
CA GLU A 25 9.38 12.93 2.74
C GLU A 25 8.14 12.29 3.36
N ILE A 26 7.16 13.14 3.68
CA ILE A 26 5.91 12.71 4.27
C ILE A 26 4.91 12.50 3.14
N LEU A 27 4.44 11.27 3.00
CA LEU A 27 3.31 10.97 2.14
C LEU A 27 2.00 11.24 2.90
N SER A 28 1.27 12.26 2.47
CA SER A 28 -0.05 12.62 3.03
C SER A 28 -1.15 12.57 1.97
N GLY A 29 -2.37 12.35 2.43
CA GLY A 29 -3.53 12.26 1.56
C GLY A 29 -4.81 11.95 2.31
N LYS A 30 -5.83 11.52 1.58
CA LYS A 30 -7.13 11.13 2.11
C LYS A 30 -7.70 9.92 1.39
N VAL A 31 -8.50 9.16 2.12
CA VAL A 31 -9.36 8.12 1.55
C VAL A 31 -10.77 8.69 1.42
N VAL A 32 -11.32 8.61 0.21
CA VAL A 32 -12.67 9.05 -0.13
C VAL A 32 -13.53 7.82 -0.37
N LEU A 33 -14.52 7.60 0.50
CA LEU A 33 -15.53 6.55 0.35
C LEU A 33 -16.89 7.22 0.13
N GLU A 34 -17.44 7.03 -1.06
CA GLU A 34 -18.80 7.45 -1.44
C GLU A 34 -19.72 6.24 -1.44
N LEU A 35 -20.87 6.35 -0.77
CA LEU A 35 -21.86 5.29 -0.66
C LEU A 35 -23.17 5.72 -1.33
N ASN A 36 -23.86 4.78 -1.97
CA ASN A 36 -25.14 5.04 -2.61
C ASN A 36 -26.26 5.32 -1.58
N ARG A 37 -26.10 4.83 -0.36
CA ARG A 37 -27.04 4.94 0.77
C ARG A 37 -26.31 4.88 2.09
N ASP A 38 -26.98 5.25 3.17
CA ASP A 38 -26.44 5.10 4.52
C ASP A 38 -26.05 3.65 4.77
N THR A 39 -24.78 3.46 5.08
CA THR A 39 -24.20 2.13 5.28
C THR A 39 -23.38 2.17 6.55
N LYS A 40 -23.54 1.15 7.38
CA LYS A 40 -22.68 0.94 8.54
C LYS A 40 -21.29 0.49 8.07
N VAL A 41 -20.27 1.22 8.45
CA VAL A 41 -18.86 0.91 8.21
C VAL A 41 -18.21 0.59 9.56
N ASP A 42 -17.91 -0.68 9.80
CA ASP A 42 -17.39 -1.11 11.10
C ASP A 42 -15.94 -0.64 11.36
N SER A 43 -15.09 -0.70 10.34
CA SER A 43 -13.72 -0.18 10.41
C SER A 43 -13.15 0.13 9.03
N MET A 44 -12.17 1.02 8.98
CA MET A 44 -11.43 1.35 7.77
C MET A 44 -9.97 1.57 8.12
N LYS A 45 -9.07 0.99 7.33
CA LYS A 45 -7.62 1.03 7.58
C LYS A 45 -6.90 1.28 6.27
N VAL A 46 -5.79 2.01 6.34
CA VAL A 46 -4.83 2.15 5.25
C VAL A 46 -3.53 1.42 5.61
N LEU A 47 -2.95 0.76 4.62
CA LEU A 47 -1.70 0.04 4.73
C LEU A 47 -0.82 0.46 3.56
N GLY A 48 0.29 1.14 3.83
CA GLY A 48 1.33 1.36 2.83
C GLY A 48 2.50 0.41 3.05
N ARG A 49 3.08 -0.04 1.95
CA ARG A 49 4.24 -0.92 1.90
C ARG A 49 5.20 -0.47 0.82
N GLY A 50 6.49 -0.46 1.14
CA GLY A 50 7.59 -0.37 0.16
C GLY A 50 8.35 -1.68 0.16
N VAL A 51 8.45 -2.33 -0.99
CA VAL A 51 9.09 -3.64 -1.17
C VAL A 51 9.91 -3.60 -2.44
N ALA A 52 11.16 -4.08 -2.38
CA ALA A 52 11.96 -4.42 -3.55
C ALA A 52 12.04 -5.94 -3.68
N THR A 53 11.98 -6.41 -4.91
CA THR A 53 12.27 -7.79 -5.27
C THR A 53 13.35 -7.77 -6.35
N ALA A 54 14.41 -8.53 -6.15
CA ALA A 54 15.48 -8.74 -7.11
C ALA A 54 15.49 -10.20 -7.55
N HIS A 55 15.74 -10.44 -8.82
CA HIS A 55 15.86 -11.77 -9.41
C HIS A 55 17.19 -11.84 -10.17
N TRP A 56 17.95 -12.92 -10.00
CA TRP A 56 19.20 -13.11 -10.75
C TRP A 56 19.45 -14.59 -11.02
N LEU A 57 20.14 -14.85 -12.13
CA LEU A 57 20.61 -16.19 -12.48
C LEU A 57 22.11 -16.25 -12.22
N GLU A 58 22.57 -17.33 -11.61
CA GLU A 58 24.00 -17.62 -11.53
C GLU A 58 24.31 -18.86 -12.38
N ASN A 59 25.28 -18.72 -13.27
CA ASN A 59 25.80 -19.86 -14.01
C ASN A 59 26.79 -20.63 -13.13
N ARG A 60 26.54 -21.91 -12.94
CA ARG A 60 27.56 -22.84 -12.45
C ARG A 60 28.00 -23.73 -13.60
N SER A 61 28.93 -23.23 -14.42
CA SER A 61 29.58 -24.02 -15.46
C SER A 61 30.66 -24.90 -14.82
N GLY A 62 30.28 -26.11 -14.41
CA GLY A 62 31.21 -27.20 -14.12
C GLY A 62 31.24 -28.17 -15.30
N GLY A 63 32.18 -27.99 -16.23
CA GLY A 63 32.31 -28.83 -17.43
C GLY A 63 31.39 -28.40 -18.59
N MET A 64 30.99 -29.36 -19.43
CA MET A 64 30.34 -29.12 -20.74
C MET A 64 28.83 -28.80 -20.67
N ASN A 65 28.24 -28.75 -19.47
CA ASN A 65 26.83 -28.45 -19.25
C ASN A 65 26.68 -27.10 -18.54
N ALA A 66 25.91 -26.17 -19.12
CA ALA A 66 25.50 -24.94 -18.44
C ALA A 66 24.29 -25.25 -17.53
N VAL A 67 24.49 -25.18 -16.22
CA VAL A 67 23.41 -25.25 -15.23
C VAL A 67 23.22 -23.84 -14.66
N TYR A 68 22.01 -23.30 -14.80
CA TYR A 68 21.64 -22.01 -14.23
C TYR A 68 20.89 -22.23 -12.92
N ASN A 69 21.32 -21.54 -11.88
CA ASN A 69 20.56 -21.41 -10.64
C ASN A 69 19.75 -20.11 -10.70
N ASP A 70 18.46 -20.20 -10.39
CA ASP A 70 17.57 -19.04 -10.28
C ASP A 70 17.45 -18.61 -8.81
N TYR A 71 17.76 -17.35 -8.55
CA TYR A 71 17.71 -16.74 -7.23
C TYR A 71 16.76 -15.55 -7.21
N THR A 72 16.09 -15.39 -6.07
CA THR A 72 15.20 -14.26 -5.80
C THR A 72 15.48 -13.74 -4.40
N SER A 73 15.58 -12.41 -4.26
CA SER A 73 15.68 -11.71 -2.98
C SER A 73 14.55 -10.70 -2.84
N LYS A 74 14.01 -10.54 -1.64
CA LYS A 74 12.91 -9.64 -1.35
C LYS A 74 13.15 -8.88 -0.06
N ILE A 75 13.18 -7.55 -0.14
CA ILE A 75 13.40 -6.65 1.00
C ILE A 75 12.18 -5.74 1.18
N SER A 76 11.78 -5.51 2.44
CA SER A 76 10.72 -4.56 2.77
C SER A 76 11.30 -3.31 3.44
N TYR A 77 11.25 -2.18 2.74
CA TYR A 77 11.71 -0.89 3.25
C TYR A 77 10.77 -0.30 4.30
N PHE A 78 9.46 -0.49 4.14
CA PHE A 78 8.50 -0.11 5.17
C PHE A 78 7.20 -0.88 5.08
N ARG A 79 6.54 -0.95 6.24
CA ARG A 79 5.18 -1.44 6.38
C ARG A 79 4.50 -0.64 7.49
N LYS A 80 3.53 0.21 7.12
CA LYS A 80 2.80 1.04 8.07
C LYS A 80 1.30 0.85 7.93
N ARG A 81 0.63 0.62 9.05
CA ARG A 81 -0.82 0.49 9.15
C ARG A 81 -1.37 1.68 9.93
N GLN A 82 -2.44 2.28 9.43
CA GLN A 82 -3.18 3.33 10.12
C GLN A 82 -4.67 3.03 10.06
N HIS A 83 -5.34 3.08 11.20
CA HIS A 83 -6.80 3.02 11.25
C HIS A 83 -7.38 4.40 10.99
N LEU A 84 -8.29 4.48 10.01
CA LEU A 84 -9.05 5.68 9.65
C LEU A 84 -10.41 5.69 10.34
N ILE A 85 -11.08 4.53 10.43
CA ILE A 85 -12.29 4.31 11.24
C ILE A 85 -11.96 3.20 12.24
N ARG A 86 -12.06 3.50 13.54
CA ARG A 86 -11.74 2.58 14.65
C ARG A 86 -12.97 1.97 15.33
N ALA A 87 -14.13 2.59 15.19
CA ALA A 87 -15.40 2.15 15.73
C ALA A 87 -16.47 2.29 14.65
N PRO A 88 -17.55 1.51 14.70
CA PRO A 88 -18.60 1.57 13.70
C PRO A 88 -19.11 2.99 13.49
N TRP A 89 -19.20 3.37 12.22
CA TRP A 89 -19.71 4.65 11.78
C TRP A 89 -20.80 4.43 10.73
N THR A 90 -21.82 5.29 10.70
CA THR A 90 -22.91 5.21 9.72
C THR A 90 -23.05 6.52 8.98
N GLY A 91 -23.20 6.46 7.67
CA GLY A 91 -23.53 7.61 6.83
C GLY A 91 -23.28 7.33 5.35
N ARG A 92 -23.25 8.40 4.55
CA ARG A 92 -23.26 8.32 3.07
C ARG A 92 -21.97 8.76 2.37
N LEU A 93 -21.21 9.66 2.98
CA LEU A 93 -19.92 10.14 2.47
C LEU A 93 -18.92 10.22 3.61
N VAL A 94 -17.73 9.65 3.39
CA VAL A 94 -16.62 9.70 4.31
C VAL A 94 -15.37 10.18 3.58
N ARG A 95 -14.76 11.25 4.11
CA ARG A 95 -13.44 11.72 3.71
C ARG A 95 -12.54 11.71 4.92
N ILE A 96 -11.58 10.79 5.00
CA ILE A 96 -10.66 10.70 6.13
C ILE A 96 -9.24 10.95 5.65
N LYS A 97 -8.60 11.95 6.26
CA LYS A 97 -7.19 12.25 6.03
C LYS A 97 -6.30 11.26 6.78
N GLY A 98 -5.28 10.75 6.09
CA GLY A 98 -4.24 9.90 6.63
C GLY A 98 -2.86 10.53 6.41
N LYS A 99 -1.92 10.25 7.31
CA LYS A 99 -0.51 10.67 7.15
C LYS A 99 0.39 9.46 7.37
N MET A 100 1.17 9.11 6.37
CA MET A 100 2.12 8.02 6.44
C MET A 100 3.54 8.55 6.67
N ASN A 101 3.87 8.80 7.95
CA ASN A 101 5.25 9.12 8.35
C ASN A 101 6.19 7.90 8.24
N ARG A 102 7.44 8.19 7.84
CA ARG A 102 8.71 7.45 7.91
C ARG A 102 8.66 5.94 7.70
N ALA A 103 9.23 5.53 6.58
CA ALA A 103 9.82 4.21 6.41
C ALA A 103 11.01 4.07 7.38
N LYS A 104 10.90 3.23 8.42
CA LYS A 104 12.11 2.79 9.12
C LYS A 104 12.78 1.76 8.22
N TYR A 105 13.92 2.13 7.64
CA TYR A 105 14.81 1.17 7.01
C TYR A 105 15.05 0.03 8.01
N ARG A 106 14.71 -1.19 7.61
CA ARG A 106 15.07 -2.39 8.37
C ARG A 106 16.30 -2.93 7.65
N ASP A 107 17.43 -3.00 8.34
CA ASP A 107 18.65 -3.55 7.75
C ASP A 107 18.39 -4.98 7.24
N PRO A 108 18.99 -5.39 6.10
CA PRO A 108 18.89 -6.74 5.54
C PRO A 108 19.40 -7.82 6.50
#